data_AF-A0AA35R5F8-F1
#
_entry.id   AF-A0AA35R5F8-F1
#
_cell.length_a   1.000
_cell.length_b   1.000
_cell.length_c   1.000
_cell.angle_alpha   90.00
_cell.angle_beta   90.00
_cell.angle_gamma   90.00
#
_symmetry.space_group_name_H-M   'P 1'
#
loop_
_entity.id
_entity.type
_entity.pdbx_description
1 polymer ?
#
loop_
_entity_poly.entity_id
_entity_poly.type
_entity_poly.pdbx_seq_one_letter_code
_entity_poly.pdbx_strand_id
1 'polypeptide(L)'
;MTSSAAATKAQPRTSPAGIKTGGAGRANAATGGKSADAAGRKAAEEEVERLNGVIAELEVQMQSLEGERDFYFSKLREIEVLCQENEDNPLVKPVLDVMYATQEGFEGQGAEEGIVGDEVPYGDDAYPQEAGQPEYEYDDEQEEY
;
A
#
# COMPACT_ATOMS: atom_id res chain seq x y z
N MET A 1 -62.88 13.84 5.23
CA MET A 1 -64.10 14.53 4.75
C MET A 1 -63.70 15.32 3.52
N THR A 2 -63.57 14.70 2.34
CA THR A 2 -64.58 14.55 1.29
C THR A 2 -65.28 15.85 0.87
N SER A 3 -65.12 16.18 -0.42
CA SER A 3 -66.11 16.85 -1.30
C SER A 3 -66.11 18.39 -1.29
N SER A 4 -66.36 19.14 -2.38
CA SER A 4 -66.63 18.85 -3.80
C SER A 4 -66.62 20.19 -4.58
N ALA A 5 -66.53 20.10 -5.91
CA ALA A 5 -66.42 21.18 -6.90
C ALA A 5 -67.75 21.80 -7.38
N ALA A 6 -67.66 22.92 -8.13
CA ALA A 6 -68.51 23.28 -9.29
C ALA A 6 -67.85 24.50 -10.00
N ALA A 7 -67.43 24.53 -11.28
CA ALA A 7 -67.97 24.14 -12.59
C ALA A 7 -68.66 25.31 -13.34
N THR A 8 -68.03 25.80 -14.42
CA THR A 8 -68.70 26.47 -15.56
C THR A 8 -68.06 26.10 -16.90
N LYS A 9 -68.65 25.08 -17.52
CA LYS A 9 -69.08 24.90 -18.93
C LYS A 9 -68.26 25.51 -20.11
N ALA A 10 -67.67 24.57 -20.86
CA ALA A 10 -67.34 24.43 -22.30
C ALA A 10 -68.31 25.12 -23.30
N GLN A 11 -68.09 25.36 -24.61
CA GLN A 11 -67.11 25.09 -25.70
C GLN A 11 -67.69 25.79 -26.98
N PRO A 12 -67.37 25.48 -28.26
CA PRO A 12 -66.14 25.01 -28.95
C PRO A 12 -65.82 25.85 -30.23
N ARG A 13 -64.65 25.71 -30.88
CA ARG A 13 -64.52 25.81 -32.37
C ARG A 13 -63.29 25.06 -32.93
N THR A 14 -63.59 23.91 -33.56
CA THR A 14 -63.08 23.33 -34.83
C THR A 14 -61.58 23.30 -35.20
N SER A 15 -61.06 22.08 -35.37
CA SER A 15 -59.77 21.67 -35.99
C SER A 15 -59.73 21.84 -37.53
N PRO A 16 -58.57 21.65 -38.18
CA PRO A 16 -58.29 20.31 -38.72
C PRO A 16 -56.83 19.82 -38.57
N ALA A 17 -56.68 18.51 -38.78
CA ALA A 17 -55.48 17.70 -38.62
C ALA A 17 -54.39 17.95 -39.67
N GLY A 18 -53.14 17.71 -39.27
CA GLY A 18 -51.99 17.56 -40.17
C GLY A 18 -51.04 16.50 -39.63
N ILE A 19 -51.17 15.28 -40.13
CA ILE A 19 -50.24 14.16 -39.92
C ILE A 19 -48.99 14.43 -40.75
N LYS A 20 -47.82 14.41 -40.11
CA LYS A 20 -46.55 14.13 -40.82
C LYS A 20 -45.68 13.20 -39.99
N THR A 21 -45.30 12.15 -40.69
CA THR A 21 -44.48 11.01 -40.35
C THR A 21 -43.02 11.38 -40.08
N GLY A 22 -42.35 10.58 -39.25
CA GLY A 22 -40.90 10.37 -39.32
C GLY A 22 -40.07 11.18 -38.33
N GLY A 23 -39.49 10.49 -37.36
CA GLY A 23 -38.54 11.06 -36.40
C GLY A 23 -38.09 10.02 -35.39
N ALA A 24 -37.31 9.05 -35.87
CA ALA A 24 -36.50 8.19 -35.01
C ALA A 24 -35.61 9.05 -34.10
N GLY A 25 -35.42 8.61 -32.85
CA GLY A 25 -34.43 9.23 -31.97
C GLY A 25 -34.78 9.21 -30.49
N ARG A 26 -35.07 8.03 -29.93
CA ARG A 26 -34.73 7.79 -28.53
C ARG A 26 -33.21 7.67 -28.46
N ALA A 27 -32.54 8.75 -28.06
CA ALA A 27 -31.20 8.69 -27.47
C ALA A 27 -30.85 10.05 -26.85
N ASN A 28 -31.33 10.31 -25.64
CA ASN A 28 -30.45 11.02 -24.70
C ASN A 28 -29.39 10.01 -24.28
N ALA A 29 -28.43 9.77 -25.18
CA ALA A 29 -27.21 9.07 -24.84
C ALA A 29 -26.41 9.99 -23.93
N ALA A 30 -26.29 9.58 -22.67
CA ALA A 30 -25.52 10.25 -21.64
C ALA A 30 -24.12 10.62 -22.16
N THR A 31 -23.89 11.90 -22.41
CA THR A 31 -22.54 12.44 -22.66
C THR A 31 -21.78 12.73 -21.36
N GLY A 32 -22.31 12.33 -20.20
CA GLY A 32 -21.70 12.57 -18.89
C GLY A 32 -20.77 11.47 -18.35
N GLY A 33 -20.69 10.30 -18.99
CA GLY A 33 -20.00 9.13 -18.43
C GLY A 33 -18.50 9.03 -18.69
N LYS A 34 -17.94 9.76 -19.66
CA LYS A 34 -16.53 9.62 -20.06
C LYS A 34 -15.55 10.40 -19.17
N SER A 35 -16.01 11.49 -18.56
CA SER A 35 -15.14 12.37 -17.76
C SER A 35 -14.86 11.83 -16.36
N ALA A 36 -15.81 11.09 -15.76
CA ALA A 36 -15.62 10.47 -14.45
C ALA A 36 -14.62 9.29 -14.51
N ASP A 37 -14.67 8.50 -15.59
CA ASP A 37 -13.76 7.36 -15.81
C ASP A 37 -12.32 7.81 -16.13
N ALA A 38 -12.18 8.91 -16.89
CA ALA A 38 -10.87 9.51 -17.16
C ALA A 38 -10.25 10.15 -15.91
N ALA A 39 -11.05 10.77 -15.04
CA ALA A 39 -10.56 11.35 -13.79
C ALA A 39 -10.11 10.27 -12.79
N GLY A 40 -10.86 9.16 -12.67
CA GLY A 40 -10.48 8.02 -11.82
C GLY A 40 -9.20 7.34 -12.31
N ARG A 41 -9.03 7.21 -13.63
CA ARG A 41 -7.81 6.65 -14.22
C ARG A 41 -6.59 7.52 -13.98
N LYS A 42 -6.72 8.84 -14.14
CA LYS A 42 -5.64 9.79 -13.85
C LYS A 42 -5.22 9.76 -12.37
N ALA A 43 -6.18 9.66 -11.45
CA ALA A 43 -5.89 9.52 -10.03
C ALA A 43 -5.18 8.19 -9.71
N ALA A 44 -5.56 7.10 -10.37
CA ALA A 44 -4.86 5.81 -10.23
C ALA A 44 -3.43 5.86 -10.80
N GLU A 45 -3.23 6.52 -11.94
CA GLU A 45 -1.90 6.73 -12.53
C GLU A 45 -0.99 7.57 -11.61
N GLU A 46 -1.52 8.65 -11.02
CA GLU A 46 -0.81 9.49 -10.04
C GLU A 46 -0.43 8.69 -8.77
N GLU A 47 -1.32 7.82 -8.29
CA GLU A 47 -1.04 6.98 -7.12
C GLU A 47 0.02 5.91 -7.42
N VAL A 48 0.00 5.32 -8.62
CA VAL A 48 1.04 4.37 -9.07
C VAL A 48 2.39 5.07 -9.16
N GLU A 49 2.45 6.29 -9.70
CA GLU A 49 3.69 7.08 -9.74
C GLU A 49 4.21 7.39 -8.34
N ARG A 50 3.32 7.78 -7.41
CA ARG A 50 3.67 8.04 -6.01
C ARG A 50 4.22 6.80 -5.32
N LEU A 51 3.55 5.65 -5.48
CA LEU A 51 3.97 4.38 -4.89
C LEU A 51 5.33 3.93 -5.43
N ASN A 52 5.55 4.07 -6.75
CA ASN A 52 6.86 3.78 -7.36
C ASN A 52 7.96 4.71 -6.80
N GLY A 53 7.64 5.98 -6.53
CA GLY A 53 8.57 6.90 -5.88
C GLY A 53 8.96 6.45 -4.47
N VAL A 54 8.00 5.99 -3.66
CA VAL A 54 8.27 5.47 -2.32
C VAL A 54 9.11 4.19 -2.37
N ILE A 55 8.82 3.29 -3.31
CA ILE A 55 9.61 2.07 -3.52
C ILE A 55 11.06 2.43 -3.85
N ALA A 56 11.28 3.34 -4.80
CA ALA A 56 12.62 3.76 -5.18
C ALA A 56 13.38 4.41 -4.01
N GLU A 57 12.70 5.23 -3.18
CA GLU A 57 13.31 5.81 -1.99
C GLU A 57 13.71 4.74 -0.96
N LEU A 58 12.81 3.77 -0.69
CA LEU A 58 13.10 2.66 0.21
C LEU A 58 14.25 1.80 -0.30
N GLU A 59 14.32 1.53 -1.60
CA GLU A 59 15.44 0.79 -2.20
C GLU A 59 16.78 1.49 -1.95
N VAL A 60 16.83 2.82 -2.10
CA VAL A 60 18.02 3.62 -1.80
C VAL A 60 18.37 3.56 -0.31
N GLN A 61 17.38 3.67 0.59
CA GLN A 61 17.60 3.56 2.03
C GLN A 61 18.12 2.17 2.41
N MET A 62 17.53 1.11 1.85
CA MET A 62 17.99 -0.27 2.08
C MET A 62 19.42 -0.46 1.61
N GLN A 63 19.78 0.01 0.42
CA GLN A 63 21.17 -0.05 -0.08
C GLN A 63 22.15 0.69 0.85
N SER A 64 21.75 1.85 1.39
CA SER A 64 22.57 2.58 2.36
C SER A 64 22.75 1.78 3.65
N LEU A 65 21.67 1.21 4.20
CA LEU A 65 21.72 0.39 5.42
C LEU A 65 22.51 -0.90 5.22
N GLU A 66 22.38 -1.56 4.08
CA GLU A 66 23.19 -2.72 3.72
C GLU A 66 24.68 -2.36 3.64
N GLY A 67 25.00 -1.22 3.04
CA GLY A 67 26.37 -0.69 3.01
C GLY A 67 26.92 -0.41 4.40
N GLU A 68 26.13 0.19 5.30
CA GLU A 68 26.53 0.43 6.69
C GLU A 68 26.71 -0.88 7.47
N ARG A 69 25.78 -1.82 7.34
CA ARG A 69 25.88 -3.17 7.94
C ARG A 69 27.17 -3.86 7.50
N ASP A 70 27.45 -3.86 6.21
CA ASP A 70 28.62 -4.52 5.64
C ASP A 70 29.92 -3.81 6.05
N PHE A 71 29.89 -2.47 6.14
CA PHE A 71 31.01 -1.69 6.66
C PHE A 71 31.34 -2.04 8.11
N TYR A 72 30.34 -2.05 9.00
CA TYR A 72 30.54 -2.41 10.41
C TYR A 72 30.98 -3.87 10.57
N PHE A 73 30.38 -4.80 9.83
CA PHE A 73 30.77 -6.21 9.87
C PHE A 73 32.20 -6.43 9.38
N SER A 74 32.60 -5.77 8.28
CA SER A 74 33.97 -5.84 7.77
C SER A 74 34.98 -5.35 8.81
N LYS A 75 34.67 -4.27 9.53
CA LYS A 75 35.51 -3.74 10.62
C LYS A 75 35.61 -4.70 11.80
N LEU A 76 34.49 -5.30 12.23
CA LEU A 76 34.49 -6.33 13.25
C LEU A 76 35.35 -7.53 12.81
N ARG A 77 35.25 -7.96 11.55
CA ARG A 77 36.09 -9.05 11.03
C ARG A 77 37.57 -8.70 11.01
N GLU A 78 37.95 -7.48 10.61
CA GLU A 78 39.33 -7.00 10.69
C GLU A 78 39.86 -7.04 12.14
N ILE A 79 39.06 -6.57 13.11
CA ILE A 79 39.42 -6.60 14.54
C ILE A 79 39.60 -8.03 15.04
N GLU A 80 38.73 -8.97 14.62
CA GLU A 80 38.80 -10.37 15.02
C GLU A 80 40.11 -11.02 14.58
N VAL A 81 40.52 -10.77 13.33
CA VAL A 81 41.79 -11.26 12.78
C VAL A 81 42.96 -10.70 13.59
N LEU A 82 42.96 -9.40 13.89
CA LEU A 82 43.99 -8.78 14.73
C LEU A 82 44.04 -9.40 16.14
N CYS A 83 42.90 -9.74 16.72
CA CYS A 83 42.82 -10.40 18.02
C CYS A 83 43.42 -11.83 17.97
N GLN A 84 43.13 -12.59 16.91
CA GLN A 84 43.68 -13.93 16.72
C GLN A 84 45.21 -13.92 16.54
N GLU A 85 45.76 -12.90 15.87
CA GLU A 85 47.20 -12.72 15.73
C GLU A 85 47.91 -12.33 17.05
N ASN A 86 47.16 -11.87 18.06
CA ASN A 86 47.68 -11.35 19.32
C ASN A 86 47.10 -12.08 20.55
N GLU A 87 46.81 -13.38 20.44
CA GLU A 87 46.06 -14.16 21.43
C GLU A 87 46.61 -14.12 22.88
N ASP A 88 47.93 -13.90 23.05
CA ASP A 88 48.57 -13.80 24.36
C ASP A 88 48.30 -12.46 25.09
N ASN A 89 47.71 -11.48 24.41
CA ASN A 89 47.40 -10.18 25.01
C ASN A 89 46.18 -10.29 25.94
N PRO A 90 46.29 -9.92 27.23
CA PRO A 90 45.18 -10.03 28.18
C PRO A 90 43.93 -9.22 27.80
N LEU A 91 44.05 -8.23 26.91
CA LEU A 91 42.93 -7.44 26.41
C LEU A 91 42.12 -8.14 25.31
N VAL A 92 42.66 -9.17 24.65
CA VAL A 92 41.98 -9.86 23.54
C VAL A 92 40.72 -10.56 24.01
N LYS A 93 40.76 -11.24 25.15
CA LYS A 93 39.60 -11.99 25.65
C LYS A 93 38.38 -11.08 25.92
N PRO A 94 38.49 -9.96 26.67
CA PRO A 94 37.38 -9.02 26.83
C PRO A 94 36.84 -8.44 25.51
N VAL A 95 37.70 -8.20 24.52
CA VAL A 95 37.27 -7.69 23.20
C VAL A 95 36.46 -8.74 22.46
N LEU A 96 36.92 -9.99 22.42
CA LEU A 96 36.19 -11.10 21.80
C LEU A 96 34.86 -11.39 22.51
N ASP A 97 34.80 -11.27 23.83
CA ASP A 97 33.56 -11.43 24.60
C ASP A 97 32.49 -10.40 24.17
N VAL A 98 32.89 -9.15 23.90
CA VAL A 98 31.99 -8.12 23.35
C VAL A 98 31.58 -8.46 21.92
N MET A 99 32.51 -8.89 21.07
CA MET A 99 32.24 -9.19 19.66
C MET A 99 31.35 -10.41 19.45
N TYR A 100 31.37 -11.37 20.37
CA TYR A 100 30.55 -12.58 20.33
C TYR A 100 29.30 -12.51 21.21
N ALA A 101 29.05 -11.38 21.87
CA ALA A 101 27.83 -11.18 22.63
C ALA A 101 26.61 -11.30 21.71
N THR A 102 25.59 -12.01 22.17
CA THR A 102 24.30 -12.12 21.48
C THR A 102 23.39 -10.95 21.86
N GLN A 103 22.33 -10.72 21.08
CA GLN A 103 21.41 -9.59 21.26
C GLN A 103 20.77 -9.51 22.67
N GLU A 104 20.62 -10.64 23.37
CA GLU A 104 20.13 -10.71 24.76
C GLU A 104 21.05 -9.94 25.75
N GLY A 105 22.32 -9.74 25.41
CA GLY A 105 23.27 -8.92 26.17
C GLY A 105 23.24 -7.41 25.85
N PHE A 106 22.63 -7.00 24.74
CA PHE A 106 22.51 -5.59 24.32
C PHE A 106 21.22 -4.93 24.82
N GLU A 107 20.12 -5.67 24.89
CA GLU A 107 18.80 -5.14 25.32
C GLU A 107 18.77 -4.78 26.81
N GLY A 108 19.54 -5.48 27.65
CA GLY A 108 19.61 -5.23 29.10
C GLY A 108 20.44 -4.01 29.52
N GLN A 109 21.22 -3.40 28.62
CA GLN A 109 22.10 -2.26 28.92
C GLN A 109 21.74 -0.98 28.15
N GLY A 110 20.88 -1.09 27.12
CA GLY A 110 20.43 0.04 26.28
C GLY A 110 18.98 0.46 26.48
N ALA A 111 18.17 -0.27 27.26
CA ALA A 111 16.74 0.01 27.43
C ALA A 111 16.41 1.16 28.41
N GLU A 112 17.41 1.84 28.97
CA GLU A 112 17.22 2.92 29.95
C GLU A 112 17.51 4.35 29.42
N GLU A 113 17.66 4.51 28.11
CA GLU A 113 17.47 5.82 27.46
C GLU A 113 16.43 5.71 26.34
N GLY A 114 15.26 6.29 26.62
CA GLY A 114 14.03 6.06 25.88
C GLY A 114 14.02 6.56 24.44
N ILE A 115 13.53 5.68 23.57
CA ILE A 115 12.68 6.09 22.46
C ILE A 115 11.29 5.60 22.84
N VAL A 116 10.43 6.53 23.24
CA VAL A 116 9.00 6.28 23.38
C VAL A 116 8.49 6.12 21.95
N GLY A 117 8.50 4.88 21.45
CA GLY A 117 7.82 4.55 20.20
C GLY A 117 6.36 4.90 20.39
N ASP A 118 5.86 5.81 19.56
CA ASP A 118 4.45 6.19 19.54
C ASP A 118 3.64 4.89 19.38
N GLU A 119 2.96 4.52 20.45
CA GLU A 119 2.16 3.30 20.54
C GLU A 119 0.99 3.49 19.58
N VAL A 120 1.13 3.02 18.34
CA VAL A 120 -0.02 2.90 17.43
C VAL A 120 -0.98 1.92 18.09
N PRO A 121 -2.17 2.36 18.54
CA PRO A 121 -3.13 1.45 19.12
C PRO A 121 -3.56 0.53 17.99
N TYR A 122 -3.20 -0.75 18.10
CA TYR A 122 -3.72 -1.79 17.23
C TYR A 122 -5.24 -1.78 17.44
N GLY A 123 -5.92 -1.11 16.51
CA GLY A 123 -7.37 -1.04 16.46
C GLY A 123 -7.92 -2.45 16.38
N ASP A 124 -8.99 -2.66 17.12
CA ASP A 124 -9.75 -3.90 17.33
C ASP A 124 -10.48 -4.36 16.05
N ASP A 125 -9.81 -4.31 14.89
CA ASP A 125 -10.32 -4.88 13.64
C ASP A 125 -9.92 -6.35 13.62
N ALA A 126 -10.80 -7.16 14.20
CA ALA A 126 -10.79 -8.61 14.16
C ALA A 126 -10.37 -9.11 12.76
N TYR A 127 -9.20 -9.74 12.67
CA TYR A 127 -8.87 -10.63 11.55
C TYR A 127 -10.06 -11.58 11.36
N PRO A 128 -10.75 -11.57 10.21
CA PRO A 128 -11.73 -12.61 9.93
C PRO A 128 -10.98 -13.93 9.87
N GLN A 129 -11.11 -14.74 10.92
CA GLN A 129 -10.71 -16.13 10.90
C GLN A 129 -11.53 -16.83 9.79
N GLU A 130 -10.83 -17.58 8.95
CA GLU A 130 -11.38 -18.59 8.02
C GLU A 130 -12.07 -18.07 6.74
N ALA A 131 -11.27 -17.68 5.76
CA ALA A 131 -11.51 -18.07 4.38
C ALA A 131 -10.18 -18.60 3.82
N GLY A 132 -10.20 -19.86 3.35
CA GLY A 132 -9.02 -20.66 3.02
C GLY A 132 -7.97 -19.92 2.20
N GLN A 133 -6.69 -20.21 2.51
CA GLN A 133 -5.54 -19.75 1.73
C GLN A 133 -5.77 -20.06 0.25
N PRO A 134 -5.57 -19.11 -0.68
CA PRO A 134 -5.45 -19.48 -2.09
C PRO A 134 -4.19 -20.35 -2.22
N GLU A 135 -4.39 -21.60 -2.58
CA GLU A 135 -3.32 -22.54 -2.90
C GLU A 135 -2.61 -22.00 -4.14
N TYR A 136 -1.38 -21.49 -3.93
CA TYR A 136 -0.49 -21.07 -5.02
C TYR A 136 0.04 -22.34 -5.69
N GLU A 137 -0.63 -22.74 -6.76
CA GLU A 137 -0.15 -23.79 -7.66
C GLU A 137 1.06 -23.22 -8.44
N TYR A 138 2.24 -23.78 -8.21
CA TYR A 138 3.43 -23.49 -9.00
C TYR A 138 3.26 -24.17 -10.36
N ASP A 139 3.11 -23.39 -11.44
CA ASP A 139 3.16 -23.89 -12.81
C ASP A 139 4.59 -24.38 -13.12
N ASP A 140 4.79 -25.69 -13.07
CA ASP A 140 6.06 -26.40 -13.29
C ASP A 140 6.36 -26.58 -14.80
N GLU A 141 6.07 -25.58 -15.64
CA GLU A 141 6.22 -25.67 -17.11
C GLU A 141 7.16 -24.62 -17.73
N GLN A 142 8.22 -24.22 -17.04
CA GLN A 142 9.28 -23.38 -17.66
C GLN A 142 10.65 -24.09 -17.74
N GLU A 143 10.63 -25.41 -17.92
CA GLU A 143 11.81 -26.17 -18.38
C GLU A 143 11.54 -26.84 -19.75
N GLU A 144 11.24 -26.07 -20.80
CA GLU A 144 11.64 -26.47 -22.15
C GLU A 144 11.83 -25.27 -23.10
N TYR A 145 13.06 -25.18 -23.62
CA TYR A 145 13.66 -24.31 -24.67
C TYR A 145 14.41 -23.05 -24.25
#